data_AF-A0A0G0AXI2-F1
#
_entry.id   AF-A0A0G0AXI2-F1
#
_cell.length_a   1.000
_cell.length_b   1.000
_cell.length_c   1.000
_cell.angle_alpha   90.00
_cell.angle_beta   90.00
_cell.angle_gamma   90.00
#
_symmetry.space_group_name_H-M   'P 1'
#
loop_
_entity.id
_entity.type
_entity.pdbx_description
1 polymer ?
#
loop_
_entity_poly.entity_id
_entity_poly.type
_entity_poly.pdbx_seq_one_letter_code
_entity_poly.pdbx_strand_id
1 'polypeptide(L)' 'MTHESVLLKEIIDGLSFQDGDIYLDATLGMGGHMEGVWQKMKNQVILSGIDADEMSVILSRERLDLAGAKPKLGEKMNHF' A
#
# COMPACT_ATOMS: atom_id res chain seq x y z
N MET A 1 16.48 -11.94 -3.22
CA MET A 1 16.44 -10.73 -4.07
C MET A 1 15.43 -9.80 -3.42
N THR A 2 15.88 -8.70 -2.83
CA THR A 2 15.01 -7.71 -2.18
C THR A 2 14.20 -7.00 -3.25
N HIS A 3 12.87 -7.05 -3.18
CA HIS A 3 12.02 -6.26 -4.06
C HIS A 3 12.18 -4.79 -3.67
N GLU A 4 12.86 -4.02 -4.50
CA GLU A 4 13.03 -2.58 -4.32
C GLU A 4 11.92 -1.86 -5.10
N SER A 5 11.07 -1.13 -4.38
CA SER A 5 10.03 -0.31 -4.99
C SER A 5 10.69 0.80 -5.81
N VAL A 6 10.33 0.87 -7.09
CA VAL A 6 10.77 1.93 -8.00
C VAL A 6 10.23 3.28 -7.50
N LEU A 7 11.12 4.25 -7.33
CA LEU A 7 10.83 5.62 -6.90
C LEU A 7 10.26 5.78 -5.48
N LEU A 8 10.48 4.83 -4.57
CA LEU A 8 9.96 4.91 -3.20
C LEU A 8 10.44 6.18 -2.46
N LYS A 9 11.71 6.53 -2.64
CA LYS A 9 12.29 7.72 -1.98
C LYS A 9 11.63 8.98 -2.52
N GLU A 10 11.50 9.09 -3.83
CA GLU A 10 10.89 10.21 -4.53
C GLU A 10 9.41 10.37 -4.16
N ILE A 11 8.70 9.26 -3.93
CA ILE A 11 7.31 9.29 -3.42
C ILE A 11 7.27 9.88 -2.02
N ILE A 12 8.10 9.40 -1.09
CA ILE A 12 8.10 9.89 0.30
C ILE A 12 8.52 11.36 0.36
N ASP A 13 9.61 11.71 -0.31
CA ASP A 13 10.14 13.08 -0.33
C ASP A 13 9.18 14.03 -1.07
N GLY A 14 8.64 13.61 -2.22
CA GLY A 14 7.80 14.42 -3.07
C GLY A 14 6.39 14.65 -2.52
N LEU A 15 5.82 13.66 -1.83
CA LEU A 15 4.50 13.80 -1.19
C LEU A 15 4.59 14.46 0.19
N SER A 16 5.77 14.48 0.82
CA SER A 16 6.03 15.21 2.06
C SER A 16 5.02 14.89 3.18
N PHE A 17 4.78 13.60 3.38
CA PHE A 17 3.80 13.07 4.35
C PHE A 17 3.99 13.64 5.76
N GLN A 18 2.86 13.87 6.42
CA GLN A 18 2.75 14.24 7.83
C GLN A 18 2.05 13.14 8.64
N ASP A 19 2.21 13.18 9.96
CA ASP A 19 1.52 12.28 10.87
C ASP A 19 0.00 12.40 10.72
N GLY A 20 -0.65 11.28 10.43
CA GLY A 20 -2.09 11.19 10.20
C GLY A 20 -2.52 11.26 8.73
N ASP A 21 -1.60 11.53 7.81
CA ASP A 21 -1.92 11.56 6.38
C ASP A 21 -2.37 10.21 5.86
N ILE A 22 -3.15 10.23 4.78
CA ILE A 22 -3.61 9.02 4.10
C ILE A 22 -2.73 8.79 2.87
N TYR A 23 -2.04 7.66 2.84
CA TYR A 23 -1.38 7.15 1.64
C TYR A 23 -2.38 6.29 0.86
N LEU A 24 -2.79 6.75 -0.32
CA LEU A 24 -3.62 5.99 -1.24
C LEU A 24 -2.78 5.45 -2.40
N ASP A 25 -2.66 4.12 -2.47
CA ASP A 25 -2.10 3.44 -3.64
C ASP A 25 -3.23 3.06 -4.60
N ALA A 26 -3.35 3.80 -5.70
CA ALA A 26 -4.42 3.61 -6.68
C ALA A 26 -4.12 2.51 -7.72
N THR A 27 -2.91 1.93 -7.66
CA THR A 27 -2.42 0.87 -8.55
C THR A 27 -1.69 -0.16 -7.71
N LEU A 28 -2.38 -0.66 -6.68
CA LEU A 28 -1.81 -1.41 -5.57
C LEU A 28 -0.94 -2.59 -6.04
N GLY A 29 -1.33 -3.25 -7.13
CA GLY A 29 -0.66 -4.45 -7.63
C GLY A 29 -0.50 -5.48 -6.51
N MET A 30 0.70 -6.05 -6.39
CA MET A 30 1.03 -6.97 -5.29
C MET A 30 1.45 -6.27 -3.97
N GLY A 31 1.24 -4.96 -3.83
CA GLY A 31 1.48 -4.21 -2.59
C GLY A 31 2.94 -3.85 -2.30
N GLY A 32 3.86 -3.94 -3.27
CA GLY A 32 5.28 -3.67 -3.06
C GLY A 32 5.60 -2.21 -2.67
N HIS A 33 4.91 -1.25 -3.29
CA HIS A 33 5.06 0.18 -2.97
C HIS A 33 4.48 0.49 -1.59
N MET A 34 3.25 0.05 -1.32
CA MET A 34 2.61 0.20 -0.01
C MET A 34 3.42 -0.42 1.12
N GLU A 35 4.01 -1.60 0.92
CA GLU A 35 4.91 -2.21 1.91
C GLU A 35 6.15 -1.32 2.14
N GLY A 36 6.75 -0.78 1.07
CA GLY A 36 7.87 0.16 1.18
C GLY A 36 7.53 1.39 2.02
N VAL A 37 6.36 1.99 1.79
CA VAL A 37 5.84 3.11 2.58
C VAL A 37 5.63 2.69 4.03
N TRP A 38 5.00 1.53 4.28
CA TRP A 38 4.82 0.99 5.63
C TRP A 38 6.14 0.79 6.38
N GLN A 39 7.17 0.26 5.72
CA GLN A 39 8.46 0.04 6.38
C GLN A 39 9.15 1.34 6.80
N LYS A 40 8.92 2.44 6.06
CA LYS A 40 9.52 3.75 6.34
C LYS A 40 8.69 4.61 7.30
N MET A 41 7.38 4.66 7.09
CA MET A 41 6.46 5.57 7.77
C MET A 41 5.72 4.90 8.94
N LYS A 42 5.57 3.57 8.91
CA LYS A 42 4.80 2.81 9.92
C LYS A 42 3.44 3.46 10.16
N ASN A 43 3.11 3.71 11.43
CA ASN A 43 1.83 4.28 11.85
C ASN A 43 1.72 5.81 11.65
N GLN A 44 2.74 6.45 11.06
CA GLN A 44 2.65 7.88 10.74
C GLN A 44 1.60 8.15 9.66
N VAL A 45 1.36 7.18 8.76
CA VAL A 45 0.36 7.32 7.70
C VAL A 45 -0.67 6.20 7.75
N ILE A 46 -1.89 6.52 7.34
CA ILE A 46 -2.99 5.58 7.17
C ILE A 46 -2.91 5.02 5.75
N LEU A 47 -2.73 3.71 5.62
CA LEU A 47 -2.59 3.05 4.32
C LEU A 47 -3.97 2.70 3.75
N SER A 48 -4.23 3.09 2.50
CA SER A 48 -5.39 2.68 1.72
C SER A 48 -4.97 2.29 0.31
N GLY A 49 -5.60 1.28 -0.29
CA GLY A 49 -5.20 0.76 -1.59
C GLY A 49 -6.37 0.25 -2.42
N ILE A 50 -6.30 0.45 -3.72
CA ILE A 50 -7.25 -0.11 -4.68
C ILE A 50 -6.49 -0.68 -5.87
N ASP A 51 -7.06 -1.73 -6.47
CA ASP A 51 -6.64 -2.22 -7.78
C ASP A 51 -7.89 -2.65 -8.56
N ALA A 52 -7.81 -2.60 -9.89
CA ALA A 52 -8.88 -3.11 -10.74
C ALA A 52 -8.87 -4.65 -10.78
N ASP A 53 -7.70 -5.26 -10.56
CA ASP A 53 -7.53 -6.71 -10.45
C ASP A 53 -7.70 -7.19 -9.00
N GLU A 54 -8.74 -7.99 -8.78
CA GLU A 54 -9.05 -8.57 -7.47
C GLU A 54 -7.93 -9.48 -6.95
N MET A 55 -7.23 -10.19 -7.85
CA MET A 55 -6.11 -11.05 -7.45
C MET A 55 -4.95 -10.23 -6.90
N SER A 56 -4.69 -9.06 -7.48
CA SER A 56 -3.70 -8.11 -6.96
C SER A 56 -4.06 -7.65 -5.54
N VAL A 57 -5.33 -7.30 -5.29
CA VAL A 57 -5.81 -6.95 -3.93
C VAL A 57 -5.60 -8.09 -2.94
N ILE A 58 -5.95 -9.33 -3.30
CA ILE A 58 -5.77 -10.52 -2.44
C ILE A 58 -4.28 -10.74 -2.11
N LEU A 59 -3.42 -10.77 -3.13
CA LEU A 59 -1.98 -11.00 -2.95
C LEU A 59 -1.31 -9.89 -2.15
N SER A 60 -1.72 -8.63 -2.37
CA SER A 60 -1.22 -7.49 -1.61
C SER A 60 -1.62 -7.59 -0.14
N ARG A 61 -2.84 -8.06 0.18
CA ARG A 61 -3.31 -8.25 1.55
C ARG A 61 -2.42 -9.25 2.28
N GLU A 62 -2.19 -10.42 1.70
CA GLU A 62 -1.33 -11.45 2.30
C GLU A 62 0.08 -10.92 2.58
N ARG A 63 0.66 -10.21 1.60
CA ARG A 63 1.98 -9.59 1.73
C ARG A 63 2.03 -8.57 2.86
N LEU A 64 1.05 -7.67 2.92
CA LEU A 64 1.01 -6.58 3.89
C LEU A 64 0.72 -7.09 5.31
N ASP A 65 -0.10 -8.14 5.45
CA ASP A 65 -0.34 -8.82 6.73
C ASP A 65 0.95 -9.43 7.27
N LEU A 66 1.76 -10.08 6.43
CA LEU A 66 3.08 -10.61 6.81
C LEU A 66 4.05 -9.49 7.25
N ALA A 67 3.94 -8.31 6.64
CA ALA A 67 4.70 -7.12 7.04
C ALA A 67 4.14 -6.43 8.30
N GLY A 68 2.99 -6.87 8.81
CA GLY A 68 2.30 -6.32 9.98
C GLY A 68 1.54 -5.02 9.70
N ALA A 69 1.34 -4.65 8.42
CA ALA A 69 0.53 -3.50 8.03
C ALA A 69 -0.96 -3.83 8.12
N LYS A 70 -1.80 -2.81 8.34
CA LYS A 70 -3.27 -2.97 8.39
C LYS A 70 -3.96 -1.96 7.45
N PRO A 71 -3.80 -2.12 6.12
CA PRO A 71 -4.35 -1.20 5.15
C PRO A 71 -5.86 -1.36 4.97
N LYS A 72 -6.53 -0.30 4.52
CA LYS A 72 -7.90 -0.38 3.98
C LYS A 72 -7.82 -0.66 2.48
N LEU A 73 -8.14 -1.88 2.07
CA LEU A 73 -8.12 -2.26 0.65
C LEU A 73 -9.53 -2.27 0.09
N GLY A 74 -9.70 -1.68 -1.10
CA GLY A 74 -10.95 -1.72 -1.84
C GLY A 74 -11.17 -3.11 -2.44
N GLU A 75 -12.16 -3.82 -1.93
CA GLU A 75 -12.68 -5.04 -2.55
C GLU A 75 -13.99 -4.68 -3.26
N LYS A 76 -14.23 -5.24 -4.44
CA LYS A 76 -15.55 -5.10 -5.06
C LYS A 76 -16.57 -5.77 -4.14
N MET A 77 -17.56 -5.02 -3.69
CA MET A 77 -18.77 -5.61 -3.13
C MET A 77 -19.41 -6.44 -4.25
N ASN A 78 -19.40 -7.77 -4.10
CA ASN A 78 -20.19 -8.68 -4.93
C ASN A 78 -21.67 -8.40 -4.68
N HIS A 79 -22.22 -7.38 -5.32
CA HIS A 79 -23.65 -7.15 -5.48
C HIS A 79 -23.86 -6.88 -6.96
N PHE A 80 -24.12 -7.94 -7.74
CA PHE A 80 -25.24 -8.13 -8.66
C PHE A 80 -25.19 -9.57 -9.20
#